data_AF-A0A0K9P4Z1-F1
#
_entry.id   AF-A0A0K9P4Z1-F1
#
_cell.length_a   1.000
_cell.length_b   1.000
_cell.length_c   1.000
_cell.angle_alpha   90.00
_cell.angle_beta   90.00
_cell.angle_gamma   90.00
#
_symmetry.space_group_name_H-M   'P 1'
#
loop_
_entity.id
_entity.type
_entity.pdbx_description
1 polymer ?
#
loop_
_entity_poly.entity_id
_entity_poly.type
_entity_poly.pdbx_seq_one_letter_code
_entity_poly.pdbx_strand_id
1 'polypeptide(L)'
;MGNGKIKIGINGFGRIGRLVARVALHRDDIEIVAVNDPFITPEYMTYMFKYDSVHGQWKHEDLKVKDSKTLLYGTRPVSVFGCRNPEEIPWGKSGAEYVIESTGVFTDMEKASAHLKGGAKKVVISAPSKDVPMFVMGVNENEYKSNINIVSNASCTTNCLAPLAKVINDRFGIVEGLMTTVHAVTATQKTVDGPSSKDWRGGRAAGFNIIPSSTGAAKAVGKVLPALNGKLTGMAFRVPTVDVSVVDLTVRIGKPATYDQIKSAVKEESEGKMKGILGYTEEDVVSTDFIGDCRSSIFDAKAGIALSNNFVKLVSWYDNEWGYSCRVIDLILHMSKCKRTLLSIATLFRSFSTSMGQKLKMVMVVLVVVLGLSAVSMARELPVVLPGFIDGGSGDCWMALAEMKSCKNEIVLFFINGESYLGMDCCRAIRVLTHQCWPSLLTTIGFDAEQGDILRGFCDASFPDDGSPPSVSPGPATCK
;
A
#
# COMPACT_ATOMS: atom_id res chain seq x y z
N MET A 1 -26.34 11.76 0.23
CA MET A 1 -25.54 12.50 -0.78
C MET A 1 -24.78 11.48 -1.60
N GLY A 2 -24.94 11.48 -2.94
CA GLY A 2 -24.58 10.37 -3.83
C GLY A 2 -23.12 9.96 -3.77
N ASN A 3 -22.87 8.66 -3.68
CA ASN A 3 -21.54 8.06 -3.63
C ASN A 3 -20.92 8.09 -5.05
N GLY A 4 -20.32 9.22 -5.44
CA GLY A 4 -19.76 9.40 -6.80
C GLY A 4 -18.72 8.33 -7.15
N LYS A 5 -18.75 7.88 -8.42
CA LYS A 5 -17.79 6.91 -8.99
C LYS A 5 -16.36 7.47 -8.91
N ILE A 6 -15.39 6.58 -8.71
CA ILE A 6 -13.98 6.95 -8.70
C ILE A 6 -13.51 7.14 -10.14
N LYS A 7 -13.08 8.36 -10.47
CA LYS A 7 -12.64 8.73 -11.82
C LYS A 7 -11.17 8.39 -12.03
N ILE A 8 -10.92 7.54 -13.02
CA ILE A 8 -9.58 7.03 -13.34
C ILE A 8 -9.11 7.47 -14.73
N GLY A 9 -7.81 7.69 -14.85
CA GLY A 9 -7.08 7.84 -16.10
C GLY A 9 -6.11 6.67 -16.29
N ILE A 10 -5.87 6.25 -17.54
CA ILE A 10 -4.94 5.15 -17.87
C ILE A 10 -3.82 5.69 -18.76
N ASN A 11 -2.56 5.56 -18.32
CA ASN A 11 -1.39 5.87 -19.14
C ASN A 11 -0.75 4.58 -19.66
N GLY A 12 -0.65 4.45 -20.98
CA GLY A 12 -0.22 3.23 -21.68
C GLY A 12 -1.38 2.25 -21.86
N PHE A 13 -1.89 2.14 -23.08
CA PHE A 13 -3.05 1.30 -23.42
C PHE A 13 -2.62 -0.08 -23.98
N GLY A 14 -1.59 -0.64 -23.33
CA GLY A 14 -1.04 -1.98 -23.58
C GLY A 14 -1.89 -3.10 -22.95
N ARG A 15 -1.28 -4.28 -22.70
CA ARG A 15 -1.97 -5.43 -22.08
C ARG A 15 -2.66 -5.04 -20.77
N ILE A 16 -1.91 -4.53 -19.79
CA ILE A 16 -2.45 -4.14 -18.48
C ILE A 16 -3.46 -2.99 -18.62
N GLY A 17 -3.14 -1.92 -19.35
CA GLY A 17 -4.04 -0.78 -19.51
C GLY A 17 -5.41 -1.16 -20.09
N ARG A 18 -5.46 -2.02 -21.12
CA ARG A 18 -6.74 -2.49 -21.70
C ARG A 18 -7.51 -3.41 -20.77
N LEU A 19 -6.84 -4.29 -20.04
CA LEU A 19 -7.51 -5.23 -19.15
C LEU A 19 -8.00 -4.55 -17.87
N VAL A 20 -7.25 -3.58 -17.35
CA VAL A 20 -7.74 -2.64 -16.33
C VAL A 20 -9.00 -1.92 -16.81
N ALA A 21 -9.03 -1.45 -18.06
CA ALA A 21 -10.23 -0.84 -18.62
C ALA A 21 -11.40 -1.83 -18.70
N ARG A 22 -11.18 -3.07 -19.16
CA ARG A 22 -12.24 -4.11 -19.16
C ARG A 22 -12.76 -4.38 -17.75
N VAL A 23 -11.87 -4.57 -16.77
CA VAL A 23 -12.26 -4.76 -15.36
C VAL A 23 -13.06 -3.56 -14.85
N ALA A 24 -12.63 -2.32 -15.12
CA ALA A 24 -13.32 -1.13 -14.67
C ALA A 24 -14.73 -0.98 -15.28
N LEU A 25 -14.93 -1.39 -16.53
CA LEU A 25 -16.25 -1.34 -17.19
C LEU A 25 -17.25 -2.37 -16.66
N HIS A 26 -16.79 -3.42 -15.99
CA HIS A 26 -17.65 -4.36 -15.27
C HIS A 26 -18.08 -3.86 -13.89
N ARG A 27 -17.73 -2.63 -13.52
CA ARG A 27 -17.94 -2.09 -12.18
C ARG A 27 -18.75 -0.80 -12.19
N ASP A 28 -19.56 -0.64 -11.15
CA ASP A 28 -20.37 0.55 -10.95
C ASP A 28 -19.71 1.61 -10.06
N ASP A 29 -18.60 1.28 -9.39
CA ASP A 29 -17.89 2.19 -8.48
C ASP A 29 -16.72 2.93 -9.13
N ILE A 30 -16.39 2.62 -10.39
CA ILE A 30 -15.30 3.25 -11.16
C ILE A 30 -15.81 3.82 -12.47
N GLU A 31 -15.19 4.91 -12.90
CA GLU A 31 -15.44 5.57 -14.18
C GLU A 31 -14.10 5.87 -14.86
N ILE A 32 -13.90 5.34 -16.06
CA ILE A 32 -12.77 5.73 -16.91
C ILE A 32 -13.13 7.07 -17.55
N VAL A 33 -12.28 8.07 -17.40
CA VAL A 33 -12.52 9.41 -17.98
C VAL A 33 -11.42 9.84 -18.94
N ALA A 34 -10.26 9.20 -18.93
CA ALA A 34 -9.17 9.48 -19.84
C ALA A 34 -8.26 8.27 -20.11
N VAL A 35 -7.72 8.20 -21.33
CA VAL A 35 -6.68 7.25 -21.73
C VAL A 35 -5.58 8.02 -22.49
N ASN A 36 -4.32 7.70 -22.23
CA ASN A 36 -3.18 8.23 -22.97
C ASN A 36 -2.35 7.09 -23.57
N ASP A 37 -2.09 7.15 -24.88
CA ASP A 37 -1.05 6.35 -25.52
C ASP A 37 -0.53 7.05 -26.79
N PRO A 38 0.76 7.45 -26.86
CA PRO A 38 1.29 8.20 -27.99
C PRO A 38 1.47 7.35 -29.27
N PHE A 39 1.25 6.03 -29.20
CA PHE A 39 1.47 5.12 -30.32
C PHE A 39 0.18 4.54 -30.90
N ILE A 40 -0.99 4.89 -30.34
CA ILE A 40 -2.27 4.26 -30.68
C ILE A 40 -3.32 5.36 -30.95
N THR A 41 -3.90 5.38 -32.14
CA THR A 41 -5.01 6.31 -32.46
C THR A 41 -6.32 5.83 -31.82
N PRO A 42 -7.35 6.69 -31.64
CA PRO A 42 -8.64 6.27 -31.12
C PRO A 42 -9.25 5.07 -31.86
N GLU A 43 -9.17 5.05 -33.20
CA GLU A 43 -9.66 3.95 -34.03
C GLU A 43 -8.92 2.66 -33.69
N TYR A 44 -7.60 2.72 -33.58
CA TYR A 44 -6.80 1.55 -33.26
C TYR A 44 -7.02 1.10 -31.80
N MET A 45 -7.22 2.02 -30.85
CA MET A 45 -7.61 1.70 -29.48
C MET A 45 -8.92 0.90 -29.46
N THR A 46 -9.93 1.29 -30.25
CA THR A 46 -11.21 0.54 -30.31
C THR A 46 -11.02 -0.88 -30.84
N TYR A 47 -10.19 -1.05 -31.87
CA TYR A 47 -9.86 -2.37 -32.42
C TYR A 47 -9.15 -3.26 -31.39
N MET A 48 -8.07 -2.76 -30.79
CA MET A 48 -7.27 -3.51 -29.80
C MET A 48 -8.04 -3.82 -28.53
N PHE A 49 -9.02 -2.98 -28.17
CA PHE A 49 -9.91 -3.22 -27.04
C PHE A 49 -10.99 -4.24 -27.38
N LYS A 50 -11.58 -4.16 -28.58
CA LYS A 50 -12.64 -5.07 -29.02
C LYS A 50 -12.15 -6.49 -29.22
N TYR A 51 -10.99 -6.69 -29.83
CA TYR A 51 -10.45 -8.01 -30.14
C TYR A 51 -9.21 -8.30 -29.28
N ASP A 52 -9.35 -9.21 -28.31
CA ASP A 52 -8.23 -9.71 -27.50
C ASP A 52 -8.03 -11.22 -27.74
N SER A 53 -6.81 -11.61 -28.10
CA SER A 53 -6.49 -13.01 -28.42
C SER A 53 -6.55 -13.96 -27.21
N VAL A 54 -6.44 -13.42 -25.99
CA VAL A 54 -6.46 -14.20 -24.75
C VAL A 54 -7.84 -14.11 -24.11
N HIS A 55 -8.29 -12.88 -23.85
CA HIS A 55 -9.54 -12.61 -23.11
C HIS A 55 -10.77 -12.49 -24.01
N GLY A 56 -10.65 -12.93 -25.27
CA GLY A 56 -11.71 -12.92 -26.25
C GLY A 56 -12.22 -11.54 -26.67
N GLN A 57 -13.29 -11.56 -27.45
CA GLN A 57 -13.93 -10.34 -27.92
C GLN A 57 -14.69 -9.65 -26.79
N TRP A 58 -14.63 -8.32 -26.75
CA TRP A 58 -15.51 -7.52 -25.91
C TRP A 58 -16.94 -7.57 -26.44
N LYS A 59 -17.86 -8.16 -25.67
CA LYS A 59 -19.26 -8.42 -26.07
C LYS A 59 -20.30 -7.55 -25.32
N HIS A 60 -19.86 -6.56 -24.55
CA HIS A 60 -20.74 -5.70 -23.74
C HIS A 60 -21.08 -4.41 -24.51
N GLU A 61 -21.05 -3.26 -23.84
CA GLU A 61 -21.31 -1.97 -24.49
C GLU A 61 -20.25 -1.65 -25.55
N ASP A 62 -20.69 -1.14 -26.70
CA ASP A 62 -19.79 -0.74 -27.77
C ASP A 62 -18.83 0.36 -27.31
N LEU A 63 -17.55 0.19 -27.63
CA LEU A 63 -16.55 1.26 -27.61
C LEU A 63 -16.52 1.93 -28.98
N LYS A 64 -16.99 3.18 -29.07
CA LYS A 64 -17.08 3.95 -30.32
C LYS A 64 -16.13 5.12 -30.34
N VAL A 65 -15.59 5.45 -31.51
CA VAL A 65 -14.90 6.72 -31.73
C VAL A 65 -15.95 7.81 -31.90
N LYS A 66 -15.88 8.87 -31.08
CA LYS A 66 -16.69 10.07 -31.28
C LYS A 66 -15.97 11.07 -32.17
N ASP A 67 -14.70 11.31 -31.87
CA ASP A 67 -13.81 12.21 -32.59
C ASP A 67 -12.33 11.85 -32.31
N SER A 68 -11.40 12.59 -32.89
CA SER A 68 -9.95 12.32 -32.79
C SER A 68 -9.37 12.41 -31.38
N LYS A 69 -10.13 12.91 -30.40
CA LYS A 69 -9.69 13.06 -29.00
C LYS A 69 -10.68 12.44 -28.01
N THR A 70 -11.71 11.73 -28.47
CA THR A 70 -12.78 11.25 -27.62
C THR A 70 -13.29 9.88 -28.06
N LEU A 71 -13.29 8.94 -27.11
CA LEU A 71 -14.00 7.66 -27.19
C LEU A 71 -15.32 7.73 -26.43
N LEU A 72 -16.24 6.83 -26.78
CA LEU A 72 -17.48 6.59 -26.04
C LEU A 72 -17.49 5.14 -25.57
N TYR A 73 -17.49 4.94 -24.25
CA TYR A 73 -17.91 3.66 -23.67
C TYR A 73 -19.42 3.73 -23.43
N GLY A 74 -20.19 3.08 -24.32
CA GLY A 74 -21.64 3.28 -24.37
C GLY A 74 -21.96 4.74 -24.71
N THR A 75 -22.54 5.48 -23.77
CA THR A 75 -22.81 6.92 -23.90
C THR A 75 -21.79 7.82 -23.18
N ARG A 76 -20.84 7.23 -22.43
CA ARG A 76 -19.93 7.97 -21.56
C ARG A 76 -18.66 8.40 -22.32
N PRO A 77 -18.34 9.70 -22.36
CA PRO A 77 -17.17 10.20 -23.05
C PRO A 77 -15.87 9.92 -22.27
N VAL A 78 -14.84 9.51 -22.98
CA VAL A 78 -13.48 9.31 -22.48
C VAL A 78 -12.50 10.06 -23.35
N SER A 79 -11.75 10.97 -22.73
CA SER A 79 -10.70 11.73 -23.42
C SER A 79 -9.57 10.82 -23.85
N VAL A 80 -9.08 10.98 -25.07
CA VAL A 80 -7.89 10.30 -25.59
C VAL A 80 -6.78 11.31 -25.78
N PHE A 81 -5.61 10.96 -25.26
CA PHE A 81 -4.38 11.72 -25.39
C PHE A 81 -3.29 10.87 -26.07
N GLY A 82 -2.35 11.56 -26.73
CA GLY A 82 -1.20 10.96 -27.40
C GLY A 82 0.12 11.59 -26.94
N CYS A 83 0.19 12.00 -25.67
CA CYS A 83 1.34 12.68 -25.10
C CYS A 83 2.43 11.66 -24.72
N ARG A 84 3.67 11.94 -25.10
CA ARG A 84 4.83 11.13 -24.68
C ARG A 84 5.31 11.50 -23.28
N ASN A 85 5.24 12.78 -22.94
CA ASN A 85 5.64 13.27 -21.63
C ASN A 85 4.44 13.24 -20.68
N PRO A 86 4.52 12.51 -19.55
CA PRO A 86 3.46 12.42 -18.55
C PRO A 86 2.97 13.76 -17.98
N GLU A 87 3.83 14.79 -17.95
CA GLU A 87 3.50 16.13 -17.41
C GLU A 87 2.53 16.91 -18.30
N GLU A 88 2.50 16.60 -19.60
CA GLU A 88 1.68 17.29 -20.58
C GLU A 88 0.25 16.77 -20.63
N ILE A 89 -0.01 15.62 -20.01
CA ILE A 89 -1.33 14.98 -20.05
C ILE A 89 -2.29 15.75 -19.13
N PRO A 90 -3.38 16.35 -19.65
CA PRO A 90 -4.24 17.21 -18.85
C PRO A 90 -5.31 16.40 -18.08
N TRP A 91 -4.87 15.54 -17.16
CA TRP A 91 -5.74 14.69 -16.32
C TRP A 91 -6.84 15.47 -15.61
N GLY A 92 -6.48 16.63 -15.03
CA GLY A 92 -7.42 17.49 -14.32
C GLY A 92 -8.56 17.99 -15.20
N LYS A 93 -8.32 18.25 -16.50
CA LYS A 93 -9.36 18.68 -17.45
C LYS A 93 -10.37 17.59 -17.75
N SER A 94 -9.94 16.32 -17.67
CA SER A 94 -10.83 15.16 -17.84
C SER A 94 -11.47 14.69 -16.53
N GLY A 95 -11.04 15.28 -15.39
CA GLY A 95 -11.50 14.89 -14.07
C GLY A 95 -10.91 13.57 -13.55
N ALA A 96 -9.81 13.09 -14.13
CA ALA A 96 -9.12 11.89 -13.65
C ALA A 96 -8.43 12.17 -12.31
N GLU A 97 -8.87 11.51 -11.24
CA GLU A 97 -8.28 11.69 -9.91
C GLU A 97 -7.16 10.68 -9.65
N TYR A 98 -7.37 9.43 -10.07
CA TYR A 98 -6.39 8.34 -9.97
C TYR A 98 -5.86 8.02 -11.36
N VAL A 99 -4.54 7.99 -11.52
CA VAL A 99 -3.89 7.60 -12.77
C VAL A 99 -3.23 6.26 -12.61
N ILE A 100 -3.48 5.36 -13.55
CA ILE A 100 -2.84 4.06 -13.64
C ILE A 100 -1.68 4.21 -14.62
N GLU A 101 -0.46 4.10 -14.11
CA GLU A 101 0.76 4.14 -14.90
C GLU A 101 1.13 2.72 -15.34
N SER A 102 0.77 2.39 -16.59
CA SER A 102 0.91 1.06 -17.19
C SER A 102 1.74 1.04 -18.48
N THR A 103 2.60 2.03 -18.68
CA THR A 103 3.54 2.08 -19.82
C THR A 103 4.73 1.15 -19.64
N GLY A 104 5.11 0.87 -18.38
CA GLY A 104 6.33 0.15 -18.03
C GLY A 104 7.61 1.00 -18.13
N VAL A 105 7.51 2.30 -18.40
CA VAL A 105 8.64 3.23 -18.54
C VAL A 105 8.81 4.13 -17.32
N PHE A 106 7.70 4.61 -16.75
CA PHE A 106 7.68 5.58 -15.66
C PHE A 106 7.47 4.90 -14.28
N THR A 107 8.37 3.98 -13.93
CA THR A 107 8.18 3.08 -12.76
C THR A 107 8.87 3.57 -11.47
N ASP A 108 9.47 4.75 -11.48
CA ASP A 108 10.15 5.36 -10.33
C ASP A 108 9.37 6.58 -9.81
N MET A 109 9.67 7.01 -8.58
CA MET A 109 8.93 8.10 -7.91
C MET A 109 8.97 9.38 -8.74
N GLU A 110 10.15 9.75 -9.23
CA GLU A 110 10.36 10.98 -10.00
C GLU A 110 9.51 10.99 -11.26
N LYS A 111 9.62 9.96 -12.11
CA LYS A 111 8.88 9.89 -13.37
C LYS A 111 7.39 9.75 -13.18
N ALA A 112 6.93 8.98 -12.19
CA ALA A 112 5.49 8.84 -11.93
C ALA A 112 4.89 10.14 -11.38
N SER A 113 5.67 10.96 -10.66
CA SER A 113 5.22 12.24 -10.11
C SER A 113 4.84 13.27 -11.17
N ALA A 114 5.36 13.11 -12.39
CA ALA A 114 5.03 13.94 -13.54
C ALA A 114 3.51 14.02 -13.81
N HIS A 115 2.76 12.93 -13.57
CA HIS A 115 1.30 12.94 -13.71
C HIS A 115 0.58 13.89 -12.76
N LEU A 116 1.16 14.19 -11.59
CA LEU A 116 0.57 15.11 -10.63
C LEU A 116 0.55 16.54 -11.20
N LYS A 117 1.52 16.91 -12.03
CA LYS A 117 1.54 18.21 -12.73
C LYS A 117 0.38 18.33 -13.72
N GLY A 118 -0.04 17.23 -14.33
CA GLY A 118 -1.22 17.13 -15.18
C GLY A 118 -2.57 17.24 -14.46
N GLY A 119 -2.57 17.31 -13.12
CA GLY A 119 -3.76 17.45 -12.29
C GLY A 119 -4.30 16.13 -11.71
N ALA A 120 -3.56 15.03 -11.84
CA ALA A 120 -3.88 13.79 -11.12
C ALA A 120 -3.67 13.98 -9.61
N LYS A 121 -4.50 13.32 -8.78
CA LYS A 121 -4.36 13.37 -7.31
C LYS A 121 -3.53 12.20 -6.79
N LYS A 122 -3.66 11.03 -7.42
CA LYS A 122 -2.99 9.78 -7.05
C LYS A 122 -2.48 9.05 -8.28
N VAL A 123 -1.38 8.33 -8.13
CA VAL A 123 -0.80 7.50 -9.19
C VAL A 123 -0.58 6.08 -8.67
N VAL A 124 -1.01 5.09 -9.44
CA VAL A 124 -0.78 3.66 -9.19
C VAL A 124 0.07 3.10 -10.32
N ILE A 125 1.32 2.76 -10.02
CA ILE A 125 2.25 2.14 -10.95
C ILE A 125 1.91 0.65 -11.06
N SER A 126 1.66 0.18 -12.28
CA SER A 126 1.30 -1.21 -12.58
C SER A 126 2.54 -2.11 -12.79
N ALA A 127 3.61 -1.87 -12.04
CA ALA A 127 4.86 -2.60 -12.06
C ALA A 127 5.62 -2.40 -10.74
N PRO A 128 6.57 -3.30 -10.39
CA PRO A 128 7.47 -3.07 -9.28
C PRO A 128 8.24 -1.76 -9.40
N SER A 129 8.45 -1.11 -8.26
CA SER A 129 9.27 0.09 -8.17
C SER A 129 10.44 -0.11 -7.21
N LYS A 130 11.51 0.64 -7.44
CA LYS A 130 12.69 0.62 -6.56
C LYS A 130 12.47 1.44 -5.30
N ASP A 131 11.79 2.58 -5.45
CA ASP A 131 11.68 3.67 -4.49
C ASP A 131 10.22 4.04 -4.13
N VAL A 132 9.23 3.55 -4.88
CA VAL A 132 7.81 3.75 -4.57
C VAL A 132 7.29 2.65 -3.63
N PRO A 133 6.54 3.00 -2.56
CA PRO A 133 5.90 2.02 -1.68
C PRO A 133 5.02 1.03 -2.45
N MET A 134 5.20 -0.26 -2.17
CA MET A 134 4.47 -1.33 -2.82
C MET A 134 3.37 -1.86 -1.90
N PHE A 135 2.19 -2.09 -2.47
CA PHE A 135 1.06 -2.68 -1.79
C PHE A 135 0.57 -3.91 -2.54
N VAL A 136 0.24 -4.95 -1.78
CA VAL A 136 -0.44 -6.15 -2.27
C VAL A 136 -1.71 -6.32 -1.45
N MET A 137 -2.84 -6.36 -2.15
CA MET A 137 -4.15 -6.56 -1.51
C MET A 137 -4.21 -7.93 -0.82
N GLY A 138 -4.82 -7.98 0.37
CA GLY A 138 -4.87 -9.15 1.24
C GLY A 138 -3.60 -9.36 2.09
N VAL A 139 -2.63 -8.46 2.00
CA VAL A 139 -1.31 -8.62 2.61
C VAL A 139 -0.94 -7.41 3.46
N ASN A 140 -0.77 -6.24 2.83
CA ASN A 140 -0.29 -5.03 3.51
C ASN A 140 -1.02 -3.75 3.09
N GLU A 141 -2.17 -3.85 2.43
CA GLU A 141 -2.97 -2.69 2.04
C GLU A 141 -3.35 -1.80 3.22
N ASN A 142 -3.52 -2.37 4.41
CA ASN A 142 -3.80 -1.65 5.66
C ASN A 142 -2.66 -0.72 6.10
N GLU A 143 -1.44 -0.90 5.59
CA GLU A 143 -0.31 0.01 5.82
C GLU A 143 -0.40 1.28 4.96
N TYR A 144 -1.30 1.32 3.98
CA TYR A 144 -1.49 2.48 3.12
C TYR A 144 -1.94 3.70 3.93
N LYS A 145 -1.24 4.81 3.73
CA LYS A 145 -1.59 6.11 4.31
C LYS A 145 -2.03 7.07 3.21
N SER A 146 -3.11 7.81 3.47
CA SER A 146 -3.73 8.72 2.51
C SER A 146 -2.83 9.86 2.02
N ASN A 147 -1.76 10.19 2.73
CA ASN A 147 -0.75 11.16 2.31
C ASN A 147 0.22 10.59 1.25
N ILE A 148 0.23 9.28 1.04
CA ILE A 148 1.01 8.64 -0.02
C ILE A 148 0.27 8.84 -1.35
N ASN A 149 0.85 9.64 -2.23
CA ASN A 149 0.24 10.01 -3.52
C ASN A 149 0.55 9.02 -4.63
N ILE A 150 1.70 8.37 -4.57
CA ILE A 150 2.21 7.49 -5.61
C ILE A 150 2.50 6.14 -4.95
N VAL A 151 1.91 5.08 -5.49
CA VAL A 151 2.06 3.71 -5.01
C VAL A 151 2.35 2.77 -6.17
N SER A 152 2.92 1.62 -5.87
CA SER A 152 3.08 0.52 -6.81
C SER A 152 2.22 -0.66 -6.39
N ASN A 153 1.55 -1.30 -7.35
CA ASN A 153 0.81 -2.55 -7.12
C ASN A 153 1.74 -3.79 -7.20
N ALA A 154 3.05 -3.62 -7.00
CA ALA A 154 4.08 -4.65 -7.16
C ALA A 154 4.02 -5.33 -8.55
N SER A 155 4.39 -6.61 -8.65
CA SER A 155 4.26 -7.44 -9.86
C SER A 155 3.12 -8.46 -9.75
N CYS A 156 2.69 -9.02 -10.87
CA CYS A 156 1.79 -10.18 -10.92
C CYS A 156 2.32 -11.35 -10.06
N THR A 157 3.60 -11.72 -10.20
CA THR A 157 4.22 -12.79 -9.40
C THR A 157 4.24 -12.46 -7.90
N THR A 158 4.51 -11.21 -7.51
CA THR A 158 4.46 -10.80 -6.09
C THR A 158 3.03 -10.88 -5.55
N ASN A 159 2.03 -10.48 -6.34
CA ASN A 159 0.61 -10.62 -5.96
C ASN A 159 0.18 -12.08 -5.82
N CYS A 160 0.78 -13.01 -6.58
CA CYS A 160 0.55 -14.44 -6.40
C CYS A 160 1.26 -14.99 -5.16
N LEU A 161 2.55 -14.67 -5.00
CA LEU A 161 3.39 -15.26 -3.96
C LEU A 161 3.07 -14.72 -2.55
N ALA A 162 2.84 -13.42 -2.40
CA ALA A 162 2.72 -12.79 -1.08
C ALA A 162 1.52 -13.28 -0.25
N PRO A 163 0.29 -13.44 -0.81
CA PRO A 163 -0.84 -14.00 -0.07
C PRO A 163 -0.56 -15.41 0.43
N LEU A 164 -0.03 -16.29 -0.42
CA LEU A 164 0.34 -17.65 -0.04
C LEU A 164 1.44 -17.65 1.04
N ALA A 165 2.51 -16.87 0.83
CA ALA A 165 3.61 -16.77 1.79
C ALA A 165 3.14 -16.21 3.14
N LYS A 166 2.18 -15.28 3.15
CA LYS A 166 1.56 -14.75 4.38
C LYS A 166 0.87 -15.87 5.17
N VAL A 167 0.02 -16.66 4.53
CA VAL A 167 -0.69 -17.76 5.20
C VAL A 167 0.30 -18.76 5.81
N ILE A 168 1.30 -19.18 5.02
CA ILE A 168 2.31 -20.15 5.47
C ILE A 168 3.16 -19.58 6.61
N ASN A 169 3.58 -18.32 6.51
CA ASN A 169 4.37 -17.68 7.55
C ASN A 169 3.57 -17.49 8.84
N ASP A 170 2.34 -17.01 8.76
CA ASP A 170 1.52 -16.73 9.93
C ASP A 170 1.14 -18.02 10.69
N ARG A 171 0.94 -19.13 9.98
CA ARG A 171 0.53 -20.43 10.58
C ARG A 171 1.71 -21.31 10.98
N PHE A 172 2.79 -21.31 10.19
CA PHE A 172 3.89 -22.28 10.33
C PHE A 172 5.29 -21.64 10.46
N GLY A 173 5.42 -20.35 10.17
CA GLY A 173 6.69 -19.62 10.16
C GLY A 173 7.60 -20.05 9.03
N ILE A 174 7.87 -19.17 8.07
CA ILE A 174 8.87 -19.47 7.02
C ILE A 174 10.26 -19.19 7.58
N VAL A 175 11.14 -20.17 7.48
CA VAL A 175 12.57 -20.01 7.83
C VAL A 175 13.34 -19.48 6.63
N GLU A 176 13.21 -20.15 5.49
CA GLU A 176 13.80 -19.76 4.22
C GLU A 176 13.03 -20.41 3.06
N GLY A 177 13.16 -19.85 1.86
CA GLY A 177 12.54 -20.43 0.68
C GLY A 177 13.07 -19.89 -0.64
N LEU A 178 12.93 -20.73 -1.66
CA LEU A 178 13.23 -20.41 -3.05
C LEU A 178 11.96 -20.50 -3.87
N MET A 179 11.75 -19.50 -4.71
CA MET A 179 10.63 -19.45 -5.64
C MET A 179 11.11 -19.56 -7.08
N THR A 180 10.41 -20.39 -7.86
CA THR A 180 10.47 -20.36 -9.31
C THR A 180 9.11 -19.95 -9.83
N THR A 181 9.04 -18.97 -10.73
CA THR A 181 7.82 -18.73 -11.48
C THR A 181 7.97 -19.27 -12.89
N VAL A 182 7.08 -20.19 -13.27
CA VAL A 182 6.92 -20.62 -14.67
C VAL A 182 5.89 -19.68 -15.27
N HIS A 183 6.38 -18.77 -16.11
CA HIS A 183 5.67 -17.56 -16.46
C HIS A 183 5.38 -17.49 -17.95
N ALA A 184 4.16 -17.09 -18.31
CA ALA A 184 3.76 -16.83 -19.68
C ALA A 184 4.64 -15.75 -20.35
N VAL A 185 4.61 -15.72 -21.68
CA VAL A 185 5.33 -14.72 -22.46
C VAL A 185 4.73 -13.33 -22.23
N THR A 186 5.58 -12.29 -22.24
CA THR A 186 5.13 -10.89 -22.10
C THR A 186 5.63 -10.03 -23.27
N ALA A 187 5.04 -8.85 -23.44
CA ALA A 187 5.34 -7.92 -24.55
C ALA A 187 6.82 -7.47 -24.66
N THR A 188 7.64 -7.70 -23.62
CA THR A 188 9.07 -7.38 -23.64
C THR A 188 9.92 -8.42 -24.39
N GLN A 189 9.42 -9.66 -24.51
CA GLN A 189 10.10 -10.74 -25.21
C GLN A 189 9.92 -10.64 -26.73
N LYS A 190 10.69 -11.40 -27.50
CA LYS A 190 10.74 -11.32 -28.97
C LYS A 190 10.11 -12.54 -29.62
N THR A 191 9.46 -12.32 -30.77
CA THR A 191 8.90 -13.40 -31.59
C THR A 191 9.99 -14.26 -32.21
N VAL A 192 11.07 -13.64 -32.66
CA VAL A 192 12.30 -14.25 -33.19
C VAL A 192 13.51 -13.74 -32.43
N ASP A 193 14.66 -14.41 -32.57
CA ASP A 193 15.91 -13.97 -31.93
C ASP A 193 16.25 -12.52 -32.32
N GLY A 194 16.42 -11.65 -31.33
CA GLY A 194 16.67 -10.22 -31.55
C GLY A 194 17.29 -9.51 -30.33
N PRO A 195 17.66 -8.23 -30.49
CA PRO A 195 18.37 -7.49 -29.45
C PRO A 195 17.53 -7.31 -28.17
N SER A 196 18.16 -7.55 -27.02
CA SER A 196 17.62 -7.26 -25.70
C SER A 196 18.71 -6.65 -24.83
N SER A 197 18.58 -5.36 -24.53
CA SER A 197 19.64 -4.55 -23.91
C SER A 197 19.88 -4.84 -22.43
N LYS A 198 18.90 -5.43 -21.73
CA LYS A 198 18.97 -5.70 -20.28
C LYS A 198 19.03 -7.19 -19.92
N ASP A 199 18.69 -8.07 -20.85
CA ASP A 199 18.62 -9.53 -20.63
C ASP A 199 18.83 -10.26 -21.96
N TRP A 200 20.04 -10.79 -22.20
CA TRP A 200 20.36 -11.51 -23.44
C TRP A 200 19.45 -12.71 -23.69
N ARG A 201 19.05 -13.42 -22.62
CA ARG A 201 18.18 -14.60 -22.73
C ARG A 201 16.78 -14.18 -23.19
N GLY A 202 16.28 -13.05 -22.69
CA GLY A 202 15.01 -12.46 -23.11
C GLY A 202 14.94 -12.02 -24.58
N GLY A 203 16.08 -11.95 -25.28
CA GLY A 203 16.14 -11.68 -26.72
C GLY A 203 15.86 -12.89 -27.60
N ARG A 204 15.80 -14.11 -27.04
CA ARG A 204 15.54 -15.34 -27.80
C ARG A 204 14.05 -15.51 -28.13
N ALA A 205 13.75 -16.24 -29.21
CA ALA A 205 12.40 -16.49 -29.70
C ALA A 205 11.49 -17.10 -28.62
N ALA A 206 10.51 -16.33 -28.15
CA ALA A 206 9.69 -16.65 -26.98
C ALA A 206 8.76 -17.86 -27.19
N GLY A 207 8.29 -18.08 -28.42
CA GLY A 207 7.40 -19.20 -28.77
C GLY A 207 8.08 -20.56 -28.84
N PHE A 208 9.41 -20.63 -28.74
CA PHE A 208 10.20 -21.85 -28.97
C PHE A 208 11.12 -22.22 -27.82
N ASN A 209 11.26 -21.36 -26.80
CA ASN A 209 12.25 -21.55 -25.75
C ASN A 209 11.61 -21.54 -24.36
N ILE A 210 12.20 -22.34 -23.47
CA ILE A 210 12.14 -22.11 -22.03
C ILE A 210 13.28 -21.16 -21.69
N ILE A 211 12.96 -19.93 -21.27
CA ILE A 211 13.94 -18.85 -21.10
C ILE A 211 14.10 -18.56 -19.61
N PRO A 212 15.22 -18.95 -18.97
CA PRO A 212 15.46 -18.56 -17.59
C PRO A 212 15.72 -17.06 -17.50
N SER A 213 15.08 -16.39 -16.56
CA SER A 213 15.20 -14.96 -16.30
C SER A 213 15.27 -14.66 -14.81
N SER A 214 15.90 -13.54 -14.45
CA SER A 214 15.91 -13.07 -13.07
C SER A 214 14.60 -12.38 -12.71
N THR A 215 14.19 -12.45 -11.45
CA THR A 215 13.02 -11.72 -10.97
C THR A 215 13.25 -11.16 -9.56
N GLY A 216 12.78 -9.94 -9.34
CA GLY A 216 12.75 -9.31 -8.02
C GLY A 216 11.53 -9.72 -7.19
N ALA A 217 10.59 -10.50 -7.74
CA ALA A 217 9.29 -10.71 -7.13
C ALA A 217 9.33 -11.35 -5.74
N ALA A 218 10.17 -12.38 -5.54
CA ALA A 218 10.36 -13.02 -4.24
C ALA A 218 11.02 -12.08 -3.22
N LYS A 219 12.03 -11.31 -3.65
CA LYS A 219 12.65 -10.28 -2.80
C LYS A 219 11.65 -9.17 -2.42
N ALA A 220 10.74 -8.82 -3.33
CA ALA A 220 9.69 -7.85 -3.08
C ALA A 220 8.66 -8.33 -2.03
N VAL A 221 8.51 -9.64 -1.82
CA VAL A 221 7.70 -10.16 -0.70
C VAL A 221 8.26 -9.66 0.63
N GLY A 222 9.58 -9.63 0.79
CA GLY A 222 10.21 -9.07 2.00
C GLY A 222 9.93 -7.58 2.25
N LYS A 223 9.50 -6.83 1.22
CA LYS A 223 9.09 -5.43 1.35
C LYS A 223 7.64 -5.28 1.81
N VAL A 224 6.74 -6.16 1.38
CA VAL A 224 5.31 -6.13 1.76
C VAL A 224 5.00 -7.03 2.97
N LEU A 225 5.89 -7.94 3.31
CA LEU A 225 5.88 -8.78 4.50
C LEU A 225 7.26 -8.70 5.16
N PRO A 226 7.53 -7.68 5.98
CA PRO A 226 8.85 -7.45 6.57
C PRO A 226 9.44 -8.64 7.34
N ALA A 227 8.59 -9.48 7.94
CA ALA A 227 8.99 -10.72 8.62
C ALA A 227 9.68 -11.76 7.71
N LEU A 228 9.53 -11.61 6.38
CA LEU A 228 10.11 -12.45 5.33
C LEU A 228 11.27 -11.78 4.61
N ASN A 229 11.69 -10.59 5.05
CA ASN A 229 12.83 -9.90 4.46
C ASN A 229 14.11 -10.74 4.58
N GLY A 230 14.80 -10.96 3.46
CA GLY A 230 15.98 -11.82 3.38
C GLY A 230 15.71 -13.33 3.39
N LYS A 231 14.47 -13.78 3.61
CA LYS A 231 14.13 -15.23 3.68
C LYS A 231 13.69 -15.82 2.36
N LEU A 232 13.25 -14.99 1.41
CA LEU A 232 12.74 -15.41 0.11
C LEU A 232 13.52 -14.76 -1.03
N THR A 233 13.96 -15.58 -1.97
CA THR A 233 14.46 -15.15 -3.28
C THR A 233 14.02 -16.14 -4.35
N GLY A 234 14.27 -15.84 -5.61
CA GLY A 234 13.79 -16.71 -6.68
C GLY A 234 14.23 -16.29 -8.07
N MET A 235 13.72 -17.04 -9.04
CA MET A 235 13.98 -16.86 -10.46
C MET A 235 12.72 -17.16 -11.28
N ALA A 236 12.78 -16.95 -12.59
CA ALA A 236 11.68 -17.23 -13.49
C ALA A 236 12.14 -18.11 -14.66
N PHE A 237 11.25 -18.93 -15.18
CA PHE A 237 11.34 -19.50 -16.52
C PHE A 237 10.19 -18.94 -17.35
N ARG A 238 10.49 -18.22 -18.43
CA ARG A 238 9.47 -17.85 -19.42
C ARG A 238 9.22 -19.05 -20.33
N VAL A 239 7.97 -19.41 -20.53
CA VAL A 239 7.57 -20.57 -21.34
C VAL A 239 6.59 -20.19 -22.44
N PRO A 240 6.46 -20.98 -23.54
CA PRO A 240 5.60 -20.69 -24.68
C PRO A 240 4.08 -20.80 -24.41
N THR A 241 3.58 -20.01 -23.45
CA THR A 241 2.16 -19.81 -23.17
C THR A 241 1.85 -18.32 -23.27
N VAL A 242 0.68 -17.95 -23.77
CA VAL A 242 0.32 -16.55 -24.07
C VAL A 242 -0.19 -15.78 -22.85
N ASP A 243 -0.69 -16.50 -21.85
CA ASP A 243 -1.12 -15.97 -20.56
C ASP A 243 -1.20 -17.12 -19.53
N VAL A 244 -1.45 -16.74 -18.28
CA VAL A 244 -1.45 -17.56 -17.08
C VAL A 244 -0.05 -18.07 -16.72
N SER A 245 0.28 -17.91 -15.45
CA SER A 245 1.56 -18.28 -14.88
C SER A 245 1.36 -19.06 -13.58
N VAL A 246 2.42 -19.69 -13.12
CA VAL A 246 2.40 -20.46 -11.87
C VAL A 246 3.64 -20.17 -11.03
N VAL A 247 3.44 -20.09 -9.73
CA VAL A 247 4.48 -20.03 -8.71
C VAL A 247 4.73 -21.43 -8.17
N ASP A 248 5.98 -21.86 -8.19
CA ASP A 248 6.53 -22.96 -7.40
C ASP A 248 7.30 -22.34 -6.23
N LEU A 249 6.80 -22.52 -5.01
CA LEU A 249 7.42 -22.07 -3.78
C LEU A 249 7.91 -23.29 -2.99
N THR A 250 9.23 -23.44 -2.90
CA THR A 250 9.86 -24.46 -2.04
C THR A 250 10.36 -23.80 -0.76
N VAL A 251 9.84 -24.21 0.38
CA VAL A 251 10.07 -23.54 1.67
C VAL A 251 10.38 -24.53 2.78
N ARG A 252 11.25 -24.09 3.69
CA ARG A 252 11.41 -24.70 5.00
C ARG A 252 10.58 -23.94 6.03
N ILE A 253 9.67 -24.65 6.70
CA ILE A 253 8.79 -24.11 7.75
C ILE A 253 9.31 -24.46 9.14
N GLY A 254 9.15 -23.54 10.09
CA GLY A 254 9.67 -23.66 11.45
C GLY A 254 8.83 -24.61 12.30
N LYS A 255 7.51 -24.45 12.27
CA LYS A 255 6.57 -25.37 12.92
C LYS A 255 6.29 -26.56 12.00
N PRO A 256 6.58 -27.80 12.41
CA PRO A 256 6.26 -28.98 11.60
C PRO A 256 4.76 -29.06 11.31
N ALA A 257 4.40 -29.40 10.07
CA ALA A 257 3.02 -29.57 9.62
C ALA A 257 2.92 -30.67 8.57
N THR A 258 1.84 -31.45 8.61
CA THR A 258 1.48 -32.35 7.51
C THR A 258 0.99 -31.54 6.30
N TYR A 259 1.03 -32.13 5.11
CA TYR A 259 0.54 -31.45 3.91
C TYR A 259 -0.96 -31.11 4.01
N ASP A 260 -1.77 -31.98 4.63
CA ASP A 260 -3.20 -31.70 4.88
C ASP A 260 -3.43 -30.52 5.83
N GLN A 261 -2.57 -30.32 6.84
CA GLN A 261 -2.64 -29.14 7.70
C GLN A 261 -2.32 -27.86 6.92
N ILE A 262 -1.36 -27.91 6.00
CA ILE A 262 -1.03 -26.79 5.12
C ILE A 262 -2.20 -26.49 4.18
N LYS A 263 -2.75 -27.51 3.51
CA LYS A 263 -3.94 -27.38 2.66
C LYS A 263 -5.11 -26.74 3.41
N SER A 264 -5.39 -27.22 4.62
CA SER A 264 -6.49 -26.72 5.46
C SER A 264 -6.30 -25.24 5.82
N ALA A 265 -5.08 -24.84 6.19
CA ALA A 265 -4.77 -23.44 6.50
C ALA A 265 -4.94 -22.51 5.30
N VAL A 266 -4.52 -22.95 4.11
CA VAL A 266 -4.70 -22.19 2.86
C VAL A 266 -6.18 -22.10 2.49
N LYS A 267 -6.92 -23.20 2.59
CA LYS A 267 -8.37 -23.23 2.34
C LYS A 267 -9.13 -22.28 3.25
N GLU A 268 -8.86 -22.33 4.56
CA GLU A 268 -9.47 -21.45 5.57
C GLU A 268 -9.29 -19.97 5.24
N GLU A 269 -8.06 -19.54 4.93
CA GLU A 269 -7.79 -18.13 4.61
C GLU A 269 -8.38 -17.73 3.24
N SER A 270 -8.43 -18.66 2.27
CA SER A 270 -9.06 -18.44 0.95
C SER A 270 -10.58 -18.27 1.02
N GLU A 271 -11.24 -18.94 1.98
CA GLU A 271 -12.69 -18.84 2.19
C GLU A 271 -13.05 -17.73 3.20
N GLY A 272 -12.07 -17.28 3.99
CA GLY A 272 -12.18 -16.24 5.01
C GLY A 272 -11.60 -14.89 4.58
N LYS A 273 -10.49 -14.49 5.21
CA LYS A 273 -9.95 -13.11 5.13
C LYS A 273 -9.41 -12.73 3.76
N MET A 274 -8.94 -13.71 2.98
CA MET A 274 -8.37 -13.49 1.64
C MET A 274 -9.34 -13.89 0.52
N LYS A 275 -10.64 -14.02 0.82
CA LYS A 275 -11.64 -14.37 -0.19
C LYS A 275 -11.64 -13.39 -1.37
N GLY A 276 -11.54 -13.95 -2.58
CA GLY A 276 -11.43 -13.17 -3.82
C GLY A 276 -10.00 -12.74 -4.18
N ILE A 277 -9.03 -12.99 -3.30
CA ILE A 277 -7.60 -12.72 -3.52
C ILE A 277 -6.84 -14.04 -3.60
N LEU A 278 -6.98 -14.89 -2.59
CA LEU A 278 -6.44 -16.24 -2.54
C LEU A 278 -7.55 -17.25 -2.85
N GLY A 279 -7.27 -18.19 -3.73
CA GLY A 279 -8.12 -19.33 -4.08
C GLY A 279 -7.48 -20.64 -3.65
N TYR A 280 -8.31 -21.68 -3.66
CA TYR A 280 -7.93 -23.05 -3.34
C TYR A 280 -8.61 -23.99 -4.34
N THR A 281 -7.89 -24.99 -4.85
CA THR A 281 -8.45 -26.03 -5.72
C THR A 281 -7.83 -27.40 -5.43
N GLU A 282 -8.65 -28.44 -5.54
CA GLU A 282 -8.25 -29.87 -5.55
C GLU A 282 -8.61 -30.54 -6.89
N GLU A 283 -9.05 -29.76 -7.87
CA GLU A 283 -9.35 -30.25 -9.22
C GLU A 283 -8.07 -30.43 -10.04
N ASP A 284 -8.11 -31.30 -11.04
CA ASP A 284 -6.97 -31.59 -11.92
C ASP A 284 -6.91 -30.55 -13.06
N VAL A 285 -6.54 -29.33 -12.69
CA VAL A 285 -6.54 -28.12 -13.53
C VAL A 285 -5.22 -27.90 -14.28
N VAL A 286 -5.29 -27.11 -15.34
CA VAL A 286 -4.14 -26.63 -16.12
C VAL A 286 -4.23 -25.12 -16.35
N SER A 287 -3.19 -24.52 -16.96
CA SER A 287 -3.08 -23.06 -17.09
C SER A 287 -4.29 -22.39 -17.73
N THR A 288 -4.87 -22.98 -18.78
CA THR A 288 -5.99 -22.37 -19.52
C THR A 288 -7.27 -22.22 -18.68
N ASP A 289 -7.42 -23.02 -17.62
CA ASP A 289 -8.61 -22.99 -16.76
C ASP A 289 -8.67 -21.73 -15.89
N PHE A 290 -7.55 -20.99 -15.81
CA PHE A 290 -7.42 -19.76 -15.03
C PHE A 290 -7.46 -18.48 -15.88
N ILE A 291 -7.64 -18.58 -17.20
CA ILE A 291 -7.76 -17.39 -18.07
C ILE A 291 -9.00 -16.60 -17.63
N GLY A 292 -8.79 -15.32 -17.28
CA GLY A 292 -9.83 -14.45 -16.77
C GLY A 292 -10.16 -14.66 -15.28
N ASP A 293 -9.38 -15.46 -14.54
CA ASP A 293 -9.55 -15.59 -13.09
C ASP A 293 -9.07 -14.31 -12.41
N CYS A 294 -9.95 -13.70 -11.63
CA CYS A 294 -9.72 -12.40 -11.02
C CYS A 294 -9.02 -12.53 -9.65
N ARG A 295 -8.72 -13.75 -9.16
CA ARG A 295 -7.93 -13.98 -7.94
C ARG A 295 -6.44 -13.75 -8.21
N SER A 296 -5.70 -13.34 -7.19
CA SER A 296 -4.26 -13.08 -7.31
C SER A 296 -3.42 -14.35 -7.26
N SER A 297 -3.90 -15.38 -6.56
CA SER A 297 -3.18 -16.60 -6.25
C SER A 297 -4.20 -17.72 -6.08
N ILE A 298 -4.06 -18.84 -6.78
CA ILE A 298 -4.94 -20.01 -6.65
C ILE A 298 -4.07 -21.22 -6.30
N PHE A 299 -4.08 -21.60 -5.02
CA PHE A 299 -3.29 -22.72 -4.52
C PHE A 299 -3.82 -24.04 -5.06
N ASP A 300 -2.91 -24.78 -5.70
CA ASP A 300 -3.16 -26.10 -6.25
C ASP A 300 -2.73 -27.17 -5.23
N ALA A 301 -3.73 -27.77 -4.62
CA ALA A 301 -3.55 -28.73 -3.54
C ALA A 301 -3.03 -30.09 -4.01
N LYS A 302 -3.13 -30.43 -5.29
CA LYS A 302 -2.63 -31.71 -5.83
C LYS A 302 -1.24 -31.58 -6.46
N ALA A 303 -0.88 -30.40 -6.94
CA ALA A 303 0.42 -30.16 -7.57
C ALA A 303 1.57 -29.91 -6.58
N GLY A 304 1.28 -29.52 -5.32
CA GLY A 304 2.31 -29.41 -4.30
C GLY A 304 2.72 -30.77 -3.69
N ILE A 305 3.84 -30.78 -2.99
CA ILE A 305 4.39 -32.00 -2.38
C ILE A 305 5.18 -31.68 -1.11
N ALA A 306 5.00 -32.47 -0.06
CA ALA A 306 5.81 -32.40 1.15
C ALA A 306 6.90 -33.48 1.13
N LEU A 307 8.16 -33.08 1.30
CA LEU A 307 9.27 -34.03 1.49
C LEU A 307 9.33 -34.51 2.94
N SER A 308 9.10 -33.58 3.87
CA SER A 308 9.02 -33.83 5.30
C SER A 308 8.03 -32.84 5.93
N ASN A 309 7.75 -33.00 7.22
CA ASN A 309 6.87 -32.07 7.95
C ASN A 309 7.43 -30.64 8.04
N ASN A 310 8.67 -30.39 7.64
CA ASN A 310 9.29 -29.06 7.68
C ASN A 310 9.76 -28.56 6.31
N PHE A 311 9.69 -29.37 5.25
CA PHE A 311 10.19 -28.98 3.93
C PHE A 311 9.18 -29.35 2.85
N VAL A 312 8.60 -28.32 2.24
CA VAL A 312 7.44 -28.47 1.36
C VAL A 312 7.60 -27.63 0.09
N LYS A 313 6.96 -28.11 -0.98
CA LYS A 313 6.77 -27.41 -2.24
C LYS A 313 5.29 -27.10 -2.41
N LEU A 314 4.98 -25.85 -2.68
CA LEU A 314 3.63 -25.32 -2.84
C LEU A 314 3.49 -24.72 -4.24
N VAL A 315 2.36 -25.01 -4.90
CA VAL A 315 2.09 -24.55 -6.26
C VAL A 315 0.88 -23.61 -6.23
N SER A 316 0.98 -22.47 -6.91
CA SER A 316 -0.13 -21.52 -7.01
C SER A 316 -0.20 -20.87 -8.38
N TRP A 317 -1.37 -20.97 -9.01
CA TRP A 317 -1.67 -20.39 -10.30
C TRP A 317 -2.06 -18.92 -10.18
N TYR A 318 -1.85 -18.17 -11.25
CA TYR A 318 -2.35 -16.81 -11.37
C TYR A 318 -2.46 -16.40 -12.84
N ASP A 319 -3.57 -15.76 -13.19
CA ASP A 319 -3.63 -14.97 -14.41
C ASP A 319 -2.79 -13.71 -14.22
N ASN A 320 -1.64 -13.67 -14.88
CA ASN A 320 -0.66 -12.59 -14.75
C ASN A 320 -1.15 -11.26 -15.34
N GLU A 321 -2.22 -11.27 -16.13
CA GLU A 321 -2.79 -10.07 -16.71
C GLU A 321 -4.11 -9.67 -16.03
N TRP A 322 -5.09 -10.57 -15.98
CA TRP A 322 -6.43 -10.31 -15.48
C TRP A 322 -6.46 -10.19 -13.96
N GLY A 323 -5.95 -11.19 -13.22
CA GLY A 323 -5.89 -11.16 -11.76
C GLY A 323 -5.11 -9.94 -11.25
N TYR A 324 -4.00 -9.62 -11.92
CA TYR A 324 -3.24 -8.40 -11.62
C TYR A 324 -4.01 -7.11 -11.91
N SER A 325 -4.72 -7.03 -13.04
CA SER A 325 -5.56 -5.88 -13.40
C SER A 325 -6.70 -5.67 -12.40
N CYS A 326 -7.29 -6.76 -11.90
CA CYS A 326 -8.26 -6.71 -10.81
C CYS A 326 -7.65 -6.07 -9.54
N ARG A 327 -6.41 -6.44 -9.18
CA ARG A 327 -5.72 -5.86 -8.01
C ARG A 327 -5.39 -4.38 -8.14
N VAL A 328 -5.06 -3.91 -9.34
CA VAL A 328 -4.86 -2.47 -9.59
C VAL A 328 -6.13 -1.69 -9.25
N ILE A 329 -7.28 -2.20 -9.69
CA ILE A 329 -8.59 -1.62 -9.39
C ILE A 329 -8.91 -1.69 -7.89
N ASP A 330 -8.71 -2.85 -7.25
CA ASP A 330 -8.97 -3.02 -5.81
C ASP A 330 -8.10 -2.07 -4.95
N LEU A 331 -6.84 -1.85 -5.34
CA LEU A 331 -5.95 -0.91 -4.66
C LEU A 331 -6.47 0.53 -4.76
N ILE A 332 -6.94 0.97 -5.94
CA ILE A 332 -7.55 2.29 -6.11
C ILE A 332 -8.78 2.46 -5.21
N LEU A 333 -9.64 1.43 -5.15
CA LEU A 333 -10.81 1.44 -4.28
C LEU A 333 -10.42 1.56 -2.80
N HIS A 334 -9.40 0.81 -2.38
CA HIS A 334 -8.86 0.89 -1.02
C HIS A 334 -8.33 2.30 -0.70
N MET A 335 -7.47 2.85 -1.57
CA MET A 335 -6.91 4.19 -1.41
C MET A 335 -8.00 5.27 -1.31
N SER A 336 -9.06 5.15 -2.12
CA SER A 336 -10.21 6.07 -2.11
C SER A 336 -11.02 5.99 -0.82
N LYS A 337 -11.26 4.78 -0.30
CA LYS A 337 -11.93 4.57 0.99
C LYS A 337 -11.14 5.22 2.13
N CYS A 338 -9.82 5.00 2.20
CA CYS A 338 -8.96 5.58 3.24
C CYS A 338 -8.98 7.12 3.24
N LYS A 339 -9.07 7.75 2.07
CA LYS A 339 -9.23 9.21 1.93
C LYS A 339 -10.59 9.70 2.48
N ARG A 340 -11.68 9.00 2.16
CA ARG A 340 -13.04 9.38 2.58
C ARG A 340 -13.23 9.30 4.09
N THR A 341 -12.66 8.28 4.74
CA THR A 341 -12.72 8.13 6.20
C THR A 341 -12.09 9.34 6.90
N LEU A 342 -10.92 9.79 6.45
CA LEU A 342 -10.25 10.97 7.03
C LEU A 342 -11.03 12.26 6.79
N LEU A 343 -11.60 12.47 5.60
CA LEU A 343 -12.46 13.62 5.31
C LEU A 343 -13.73 13.62 6.16
N SER A 344 -14.36 12.46 6.36
CA SER A 344 -15.56 12.33 7.20
C SER A 344 -15.24 12.67 8.65
N ILE A 345 -14.13 12.15 9.18
CA ILE A 345 -13.65 12.49 10.53
C ILE A 345 -13.40 13.99 10.62
N ALA A 346 -12.63 14.58 9.70
CA ALA A 346 -12.35 16.02 9.68
C ALA A 346 -13.62 16.89 9.58
N THR A 347 -14.62 16.44 8.82
CA THR A 347 -15.92 17.13 8.68
C THR A 347 -16.76 17.04 9.95
N LEU A 348 -16.80 15.86 10.60
CA LEU A 348 -17.36 15.69 11.93
C LEU A 348 -16.68 16.64 12.92
N PHE A 349 -15.34 16.69 12.94
CA PHE A 349 -14.57 17.65 13.76
C PHE A 349 -14.98 19.11 13.52
N ARG A 350 -15.17 19.53 12.26
CA ARG A 350 -15.67 20.88 11.94
C ARG A 350 -17.08 21.13 12.48
N SER A 351 -17.99 20.17 12.31
CA SER A 351 -19.38 20.29 12.77
C SER A 351 -19.52 20.31 14.30
N PHE A 352 -18.63 19.62 15.03
CA PHE A 352 -18.61 19.61 16.49
C PHE A 352 -17.87 20.83 17.08
N SER A 353 -16.84 21.35 16.39
CA SER A 353 -16.08 22.53 16.84
C SER A 353 -16.91 23.82 16.87
N THR A 354 -17.90 23.96 16.00
CA THR A 354 -18.80 25.13 15.98
C THR A 354 -19.85 25.12 17.10
N SER A 355 -20.05 23.99 17.79
CA SER A 355 -21.14 23.79 18.77
C SER A 355 -20.71 23.59 20.22
N MET A 356 -19.41 23.48 20.53
CA MET A 356 -18.92 23.08 21.86
C MET A 356 -18.15 24.15 22.62
N GLY A 357 -18.37 24.21 23.93
CA GLY A 357 -17.59 25.01 24.88
C GLY A 357 -16.12 24.57 24.97
N GLN A 358 -15.25 25.48 25.37
CA GLN A 358 -13.77 25.38 25.35
C GLN A 358 -13.22 24.10 26.02
N LYS A 359 -13.85 23.61 27.10
CA LYS A 359 -13.42 22.40 27.82
C LYS A 359 -13.63 21.12 27.01
N LEU A 360 -14.72 21.02 26.23
CA LEU A 360 -15.02 19.83 25.42
C LEU A 360 -14.18 19.78 24.13
N LYS A 361 -13.74 20.94 23.63
CA LYS A 361 -12.77 21.06 22.54
C LYS A 361 -11.40 20.50 22.93
N MET A 362 -10.96 20.73 24.17
CA MET A 362 -9.68 20.25 24.69
C MET A 362 -9.67 18.72 24.84
N VAL A 363 -10.75 18.13 25.35
CA VAL A 363 -10.91 16.66 25.47
C VAL A 363 -10.90 15.97 24.10
N MET A 364 -11.51 16.57 23.07
CA MET A 364 -11.50 16.00 21.72
C MET A 364 -10.12 16.08 21.05
N VAL A 365 -9.36 17.16 21.26
CA VAL A 365 -7.97 17.27 20.79
C VAL A 365 -7.08 16.23 21.48
N VAL A 366 -7.25 16.03 22.79
CA VAL A 366 -6.55 14.98 23.53
C VAL A 366 -6.92 13.59 22.98
N LEU A 367 -8.19 13.32 22.66
CA LEU A 367 -8.59 12.06 22.03
C LEU A 367 -7.90 11.82 20.67
N VAL A 368 -7.81 12.85 19.81
CA VAL A 368 -7.12 12.74 18.49
C VAL A 368 -5.63 12.49 18.67
N VAL A 369 -5.02 13.14 19.65
CA VAL A 369 -3.59 13.04 19.95
C VAL A 369 -3.25 11.68 20.60
N VAL A 370 -4.11 11.16 21.47
CA VAL A 370 -3.97 9.87 22.18
C VAL A 370 -4.33 8.67 21.29
N LEU A 371 -5.31 8.79 20.38
CA LEU A 371 -5.70 7.73 19.44
C LEU A 371 -4.83 7.66 18.16
N GLY A 372 -3.74 8.42 18.10
CA GLY A 372 -2.70 8.21 17.09
C GLY A 372 -2.96 8.81 15.70
N LEU A 373 -3.91 9.75 15.55
CA LEU A 373 -4.03 10.53 14.33
C LEU A 373 -3.01 11.68 14.37
N SER A 374 -2.15 11.78 13.36
CA SER A 374 -1.11 12.80 13.30
C SER A 374 -1.74 14.20 13.17
N ALA A 375 -1.78 14.95 14.28
CA ALA A 375 -2.24 16.34 14.34
C ALA A 375 -1.54 17.26 13.31
N VAL A 376 -0.31 16.90 12.92
CA VAL A 376 0.51 17.60 11.91
C VAL A 376 -0.15 17.63 10.52
N SER A 377 -0.89 16.59 10.12
CA SER A 377 -1.59 16.56 8.83
C SER A 377 -2.86 17.40 8.83
N MET A 378 -3.54 17.55 9.97
CA MET A 378 -4.70 18.43 10.09
C MET A 378 -4.29 19.91 10.10
N ALA A 379 -3.17 20.24 10.72
CA ALA A 379 -2.66 21.62 10.79
C ALA A 379 -2.25 22.18 9.42
N ARG A 380 -1.74 21.34 8.49
CA ARG A 380 -1.33 21.78 7.14
C ARG A 380 -2.49 22.03 6.17
N GLU A 381 -3.69 21.49 6.41
CA GLU A 381 -4.86 21.64 5.53
C GLU A 381 -5.91 22.66 6.04
N LEU A 382 -5.60 23.44 7.08
CA LEU A 382 -6.48 24.47 7.64
C LEU A 382 -6.01 25.88 7.27
N PRO A 383 -6.55 26.52 6.21
CA PRO A 383 -6.34 27.94 5.96
C PRO A 383 -7.40 28.75 6.70
N VAL A 384 -7.35 28.83 8.03
CA VAL A 384 -8.14 29.82 8.79
C VAL A 384 -7.37 30.28 10.02
N VAL A 385 -6.84 31.49 9.91
CA VAL A 385 -6.50 32.40 11.00
C VAL A 385 -7.73 32.53 11.90
N LEU A 386 -7.66 32.09 13.16
CA LEU A 386 -8.66 32.38 14.18
C LEU A 386 -8.16 33.57 15.02
N PRO A 387 -8.81 34.75 14.95
CA PRO A 387 -8.51 35.87 15.83
C PRO A 387 -9.10 35.58 17.22
N GLY A 388 -8.28 35.73 18.28
CA GLY A 388 -8.70 35.59 19.68
C GLY A 388 -8.01 34.50 20.50
N PHE A 389 -7.01 33.79 19.93
CA PHE A 389 -6.18 32.80 20.63
C PHE A 389 -4.75 33.30 20.90
N ILE A 390 -4.53 34.61 20.86
CA ILE A 390 -3.29 35.24 21.29
C ILE A 390 -3.61 35.97 22.59
N ASP A 391 -3.38 35.28 23.70
CA ASP A 391 -2.70 35.88 24.84
C ASP A 391 -2.08 34.73 25.65
N GLY A 392 -0.77 34.51 25.44
CA GLY A 392 0.09 33.62 26.22
C GLY A 392 0.62 32.38 25.50
N GLY A 393 1.83 32.47 24.93
CA GLY A 393 2.72 31.31 24.71
C GLY A 393 2.84 30.78 23.27
N SER A 394 3.98 31.03 22.64
CA SER A 394 4.44 30.71 21.28
C SER A 394 4.39 29.21 20.91
N GLY A 395 4.66 28.88 19.64
CA GLY A 395 4.72 27.50 19.10
C GLY A 395 5.51 26.46 19.93
N ASP A 396 6.31 26.92 20.88
CA ASP A 396 6.98 26.13 21.91
C ASP A 396 6.00 25.28 22.75
N CYS A 397 4.79 25.76 23.05
CA CYS A 397 3.77 24.98 23.75
C CYS A 397 3.29 23.77 22.94
N TRP A 398 3.15 23.91 21.62
CA TRP A 398 2.75 22.83 20.73
C TRP A 398 3.91 21.87 20.43
N MET A 399 5.14 22.39 20.36
CA MET A 399 6.36 21.58 20.22
C MET A 399 6.60 20.74 21.46
N ALA A 400 6.51 21.32 22.66
CA ALA A 400 6.63 20.60 23.92
C ALA A 400 5.55 19.50 24.06
N LEU A 401 4.31 19.75 23.60
CA LEU A 401 3.26 18.73 23.57
C LEU A 401 3.58 17.58 22.60
N ALA A 402 4.24 17.87 21.47
CA ALA A 402 4.68 16.84 20.54
C ALA A 402 5.84 16.00 21.12
N GLU A 403 6.78 16.64 21.81
CA GLU A 403 7.91 15.99 22.49
C GLU A 403 7.47 15.07 23.65
N MET A 404 6.35 15.39 24.31
CA MET A 404 5.73 14.49 25.31
C MET A 404 5.32 13.11 24.74
N LYS A 405 5.16 12.95 23.42
CA LYS A 405 4.86 11.63 22.84
C LYS A 405 6.05 10.67 22.92
N SER A 406 7.27 11.18 22.80
CA SER A 406 8.50 10.37 22.93
C SER A 406 8.78 9.98 24.38
N CYS A 407 8.31 10.79 25.34
CA CYS A 407 8.49 10.58 26.77
C CYS A 407 7.73 9.40 27.39
N LYS A 408 6.71 8.87 26.69
CA LYS A 408 5.72 7.98 27.32
C LYS A 408 6.35 6.77 27.99
N ASN A 409 7.37 6.18 27.38
CA ASN A 409 8.06 5.02 27.94
C ASN A 409 8.96 5.40 29.13
N GLU A 410 9.59 6.58 29.10
CA GLU A 410 10.43 7.07 30.19
C GLU A 410 9.62 7.38 31.44
N ILE A 411 8.46 8.03 31.29
CA ILE A 411 7.58 8.35 32.42
C ILE A 411 7.01 7.07 33.05
N VAL A 412 6.67 6.06 32.24
CA VAL A 412 6.22 4.76 32.75
C VAL A 412 7.35 4.06 33.53
N LEU A 413 8.57 4.06 33.00
CA LEU A 413 9.73 3.48 33.68
C LEU A 413 10.11 4.25 34.95
N PHE A 414 9.93 5.56 34.97
CA PHE A 414 10.18 6.40 36.13
C PHE A 414 9.33 5.99 37.34
N PHE A 415 8.03 5.75 37.15
CA PHE A 415 7.18 5.27 38.24
C PHE A 415 7.39 3.78 38.57
N ILE A 416 7.76 2.94 37.60
CA ILE A 416 8.05 1.52 37.85
C ILE A 416 9.36 1.32 38.63
N ASN A 417 10.38 2.14 38.35
CA ASN A 417 11.72 1.99 38.91
C ASN A 417 11.99 2.89 40.13
N GLY A 418 10.98 3.60 40.65
CA GLY A 418 11.09 4.43 41.85
C GLY A 418 11.82 5.75 41.62
N GLU A 419 11.32 6.58 40.71
CA GLU A 419 11.75 7.96 40.45
C GLU A 419 13.23 8.11 40.02
N SER A 420 13.77 7.10 39.33
CA SER A 420 15.22 7.00 39.12
C SER A 420 15.75 7.83 37.95
N TYR A 421 14.97 8.03 36.88
CA TYR A 421 15.46 8.73 35.68
C TYR A 421 14.33 9.24 34.76
N LEU A 422 14.46 10.49 34.32
CA LEU A 422 13.71 11.09 33.22
C LEU A 422 14.69 11.84 32.32
N GLY A 423 14.58 11.68 30.99
CA GLY A 423 15.47 12.34 30.04
C GLY A 423 15.32 13.87 30.06
N MET A 424 16.40 14.58 29.71
CA MET A 424 16.45 16.05 29.73
C MET A 424 15.40 16.70 28.81
N ASP A 425 15.21 16.16 27.61
CA ASP A 425 14.18 16.66 26.68
C ASP A 425 12.77 16.40 27.22
N CYS A 426 12.60 15.29 27.95
CA CYS A 426 11.34 14.98 28.57
C CYS A 426 11.00 15.94 29.72
N CYS A 427 11.98 16.21 30.58
CA CYS A 427 11.81 17.20 31.64
C CYS A 427 11.59 18.61 31.10
N ARG A 428 12.28 19.00 30.01
CA ARG A 428 12.04 20.28 29.36
C ARG A 428 10.60 20.39 28.86
N ALA A 429 10.08 19.37 28.19
CA ALA A 429 8.71 19.34 27.69
C ALA A 429 7.69 19.42 28.83
N ILE A 430 7.88 18.66 29.92
CA ILE A 430 7.00 18.70 31.10
C ILE A 430 6.99 20.09 31.73
N ARG A 431 8.15 20.74 31.87
CA ARG A 431 8.25 22.08 32.48
C ARG A 431 7.57 23.15 31.62
N VAL A 432 7.83 23.17 30.32
CA VAL A 432 7.17 24.11 29.39
C VAL A 432 5.65 23.93 29.46
N LEU A 433 5.17 22.69 29.41
CA LEU A 433 3.75 22.42 29.44
C LEU A 433 3.10 22.79 30.78
N THR A 434 3.77 22.55 31.91
CA THR A 434 3.17 22.74 33.23
C THR A 434 3.34 24.16 33.79
N HIS A 435 4.42 24.87 33.46
CA HIS A 435 4.66 26.23 33.95
C HIS A 435 4.17 27.31 32.99
N GLN A 436 4.27 27.09 31.68
CA GLN A 436 4.08 28.15 30.68
C GLN A 436 2.82 27.98 29.84
N CYS A 437 2.29 26.76 29.72
CA CYS A 437 1.16 26.46 28.83
C CYS A 437 -0.10 26.07 29.61
N TRP A 438 -0.16 24.84 30.12
CA TRP A 438 -1.33 24.22 30.74
C TRP A 438 -0.96 23.50 32.05
N PRO A 439 -1.01 24.21 33.20
CA PRO A 439 -0.62 23.68 34.50
C PRO A 439 -1.37 22.43 34.97
N SER A 440 -2.57 22.20 34.44
CA SER A 440 -3.43 21.04 34.75
C SER A 440 -3.40 19.95 33.67
N LEU A 441 -2.46 20.01 32.72
CA LEU A 441 -2.41 19.05 31.61
C LEU A 441 -2.13 17.63 32.12
N LEU A 442 -1.18 17.46 33.04
CA LEU A 442 -0.80 16.15 33.57
C LEU A 442 -1.98 15.44 34.26
N THR A 443 -2.76 16.19 35.04
CA THR A 443 -3.98 15.65 35.65
C THR A 443 -5.07 15.33 34.63
N THR A 444 -5.12 16.08 33.52
CA THR A 444 -6.07 15.85 32.43
C THR A 444 -5.75 14.60 31.60
N ILE A 445 -4.47 14.20 31.52
CA ILE A 445 -4.02 13.03 30.73
C ILE A 445 -3.92 11.74 31.56
N GLY A 446 -4.42 11.73 32.80
CA GLY A 446 -4.59 10.54 33.61
C GLY A 446 -3.55 10.31 34.71
N PHE A 447 -2.67 11.28 34.98
CA PHE A 447 -1.91 11.30 36.22
C PHE A 447 -2.79 11.85 37.34
N ASP A 448 -2.68 11.32 38.55
CA ASP A 448 -3.28 12.00 39.69
C ASP A 448 -2.46 13.26 40.07
N ALA A 449 -2.99 14.07 40.99
CA ALA A 449 -2.33 15.32 41.38
C ALA A 449 -0.94 15.08 41.97
N GLU A 450 -0.78 13.99 42.74
CA GLU A 450 0.46 13.61 43.40
C GLU A 450 1.53 13.19 42.38
N GLN A 451 1.18 12.35 41.41
CA GLN A 451 2.04 11.97 40.30
C GLN A 451 2.46 13.16 39.43
N GLY A 452 1.52 14.10 39.21
CA GLY A 452 1.81 15.35 38.50
C GLY A 452 2.82 16.23 39.25
N ASP A 453 2.71 16.30 40.58
CA ASP A 453 3.64 17.02 41.44
C ASP A 453 5.01 16.36 41.52
N ILE A 454 5.07 15.02 41.58
CA ILE A 454 6.31 14.25 41.56
C ILE A 454 7.09 14.49 40.26
N LEU A 455 6.44 14.41 39.10
CA LEU A 455 7.11 14.64 37.81
C LEU A 455 7.63 16.07 37.68
N ARG A 456 6.86 17.06 38.16
CA ARG A 456 7.30 18.46 38.19
C ARG A 456 8.51 18.64 39.10
N GLY A 457 8.39 18.16 40.35
CA GLY A 457 9.45 18.25 41.34
C GLY A 457 10.74 17.58 40.90
N PHE A 458 10.67 16.40 40.28
CA PHE A 458 11.84 15.70 39.76
C PHE A 458 12.53 16.48 38.64
N CYS A 459 11.76 17.03 37.71
CA CYS A 459 12.31 17.78 36.58
C CYS A 459 12.84 19.16 36.98
N ASP A 460 12.24 19.81 37.96
CA ASP A 460 12.72 21.07 38.54
C ASP A 460 14.01 20.86 39.36
N ALA A 461 14.10 19.75 40.11
CA ALA A 461 15.27 19.42 40.93
C ALA A 461 16.46 18.91 40.10
N SER A 462 16.20 18.14 39.04
CA SER A 462 17.24 17.54 38.21
C SER A 462 17.85 18.53 37.21
N PHE A 463 17.12 19.59 36.83
CA PHE A 463 17.52 20.54 35.80
C PHE A 463 17.03 21.98 36.09
N PRO A 464 17.69 22.72 37.00
CA PRO A 464 17.35 24.10 37.33
C PRO A 464 17.59 25.07 36.17
N ASP A 465 16.80 26.16 36.11
CA ASP A 465 16.83 27.16 35.01
C ASP A 465 18.13 27.99 34.90
N ASP A 466 19.04 27.87 35.86
CA ASP A 466 20.27 28.66 35.93
C ASP A 466 21.48 28.01 35.21
N GLY A 467 21.30 26.81 34.64
CA GLY A 467 22.36 26.10 33.91
C GLY A 467 23.43 25.47 34.81
N SER A 468 23.19 25.33 36.12
CA SER A 468 24.07 24.55 37.00
C SER A 468 23.89 23.03 36.79
N PRO A 469 24.97 22.21 36.89
CA PRO A 469 24.87 20.77 36.71
C PRO A 469 24.08 20.11 37.86
N PRO A 470 23.39 18.97 37.61
CA PRO A 470 22.52 18.33 38.60
C PRO A 470 23.31 17.98 39.88
N SER A 471 22.74 18.30 41.04
CA SER A 471 23.28 17.87 42.32
C SER A 471 23.04 16.36 42.49
N VAL A 472 24.11 15.60 42.68
CA VAL A 472 24.02 14.16 43.00
C VAL A 472 23.60 14.04 44.45
N SER A 473 22.35 13.65 44.69
CA SER A 473 21.90 13.20 46.02
C SER A 473 22.33 11.74 46.25
N PRO A 474 22.74 11.37 47.48
CA PRO A 474 23.32 10.06 47.77
C PRO A 474 22.23 8.99 47.74
N GLY A 475 22.50 7.89 47.03
CA GLY A 475 21.59 6.75 46.93
C GLY A 475 21.21 6.15 48.29
N PRO A 476 20.10 5.37 48.33
CA PRO A 476 19.57 4.82 49.57
C PRO A 476 20.61 3.94 50.28
N ALA A 477 20.80 4.22 51.58
CA ALA A 477 21.56 3.38 52.48
C ALA A 477 20.97 1.95 52.46
N THR A 478 21.87 0.98 52.27
CA THR A 478 21.59 -0.44 52.40
C THR A 478 20.98 -0.74 53.77
N CYS A 479 19.83 -1.40 53.80
CA CYS A 479 19.38 -2.14 54.97
C CYS A 479 20.40 -3.25 55.30
N LYS A 480 21.13 -3.05 56.39
CA LYS A 480 21.08 -3.95 57.54
C LYS A 480 20.35 -3.23 58.67
#